data_AF-A0A964LPT7-F1
#
_entry.id   AF-A0A964LPT7-F1
#
_cell.length_a   1.000
_cell.length_b   1.000
_cell.length_c   1.000
_cell.angle_alpha   90.00
_cell.angle_beta   90.00
_cell.angle_gamma   90.00
#
_symmetry.space_group_name_H-M   'P 1'
#
loop_
_entity.id
_entity.type
_entity.pdbx_description
1 polymer ?
#
loop_
_entity_poly.entity_id
_entity_poly.type
_entity_poly.pdbx_seq_one_letter_code
_entity_poly.pdbx_strand_id
1 'polypeptide(L)' 'MQIRIGYEIVYRCSQHTPMILTLNVHSSQAAFLVTPDQIMTNPRLPLSAYPTENQPPVKS' A
#
# COMPACT_ATOMS: atom_id res chain seq x y z
N MET A 1 0.67 14.23 18.29
CA MET A 1 1.19 12.86 18.54
C MET A 1 1.63 12.28 17.21
N GLN A 2 2.78 11.59 17.15
CA GLN A 2 3.27 10.93 15.93
C GLN A 2 3.31 9.42 16.17
N ILE A 3 2.80 8.64 15.22
CA ILE A 3 2.84 7.18 15.24
C ILE A 3 3.66 6.73 14.03
N ARG A 4 4.57 5.79 14.24
CA ARG A 4 5.29 5.13 13.15
C ARG A 4 4.46 3.95 12.68
N ILE A 5 4.18 3.92 11.38
CA ILE A 5 3.47 2.82 10.71
C ILE A 5 4.36 2.27 9.59
N GLY A 6 4.28 0.96 9.37
CA GLY A 6 5.07 0.25 8.37
C GLY A 6 4.78 -1.24 8.39
N TYR A 7 5.22 -1.94 7.36
CA TYR A 7 5.05 -3.39 7.22
C TYR A 7 6.22 -3.98 6.45
N GLU A 8 6.47 -5.27 6.69
CA GLU A 8 7.29 -6.11 5.83
C GLU A 8 6.46 -7.34 5.49
N ILE A 9 6.30 -7.61 4.20
CA ILE A 9 5.42 -8.69 3.72
C ILE A 9 6.21 -9.55 2.76
N VAL A 10 6.21 -10.86 3.02
CA VAL A 10 6.90 -11.86 2.21
C VAL A 10 5.88 -12.83 1.63
N TYR A 11 5.83 -12.93 0.31
CA TYR A 11 4.99 -13.89 -0.41
C TYR A 11 5.83 -14.77 -1.33
N ARG A 12 5.44 -16.05 -1.43
CA ARG A 12 5.98 -17.00 -2.40
C ARG A 12 4.87 -17.44 -3.33
N CYS A 13 4.87 -16.93 -4.54
CA CYS A 13 3.94 -17.35 -5.58
C CYS A 13 4.61 -18.45 -6.43
N SER A 14 3.91 -19.56 -6.66
CA SER A 14 4.41 -20.64 -7.53
C SER A 14 4.40 -20.25 -9.02
N GLN A 15 3.60 -19.25 -9.39
CA GLN A 15 3.49 -18.67 -10.73
C GLN A 15 3.38 -17.14 -10.63
N HIS A 16 3.54 -16.42 -11.74
CA HIS A 16 3.36 -14.96 -11.76
C HIS A 16 1.90 -14.61 -11.43
N THR A 17 1.67 -14.03 -10.24
CA THR A 17 0.35 -13.71 -9.72
C THR A 17 0.22 -12.20 -9.52
N PRO A 18 -0.63 -11.50 -10.30
CA PRO A 18 -0.99 -10.11 -10.02
C PRO A 18 -1.66 -9.98 -8.65
N MET A 19 -1.32 -8.93 -7.91
CA MET A 19 -1.85 -8.69 -6.56
C MET A 19 -2.39 -7.26 -6.46
N ILE A 20 -3.49 -7.10 -5.73
CA ILE A 20 -4.03 -5.80 -5.31
C ILE A 20 -3.90 -5.77 -3.78
N LEU A 21 -3.20 -4.77 -3.24
CA LEU A 21 -2.91 -4.66 -1.82
C LEU A 21 -3.26 -3.25 -1.33
N THR A 22 -3.91 -3.16 -0.17
CA THR A 22 -4.27 -1.89 0.46
C THR A 22 -3.20 -1.51 1.47
N LEU A 23 -2.09 -0.95 0.98
CA LEU A 23 -0.91 -0.67 1.81
C LEU A 23 -0.59 0.82 1.99
N ASN A 24 -1.05 1.65 1.05
CA ASN A 24 -0.93 3.10 1.15
C ASN A 24 -1.98 3.65 2.11
N VAL A 25 -1.67 4.78 2.73
CA VAL A 25 -2.64 5.57 3.48
C VAL A 25 -3.62 6.19 2.50
N HIS A 26 -4.89 6.18 2.85
CA HIS A 26 -5.91 6.73 1.96
C HIS A 26 -5.69 8.23 1.75
N SER A 27 -5.95 8.70 0.53
CA SER A 27 -5.56 10.03 0.06
C SER A 27 -6.11 11.17 0.92
N SER A 28 -7.30 10.98 1.52
CA SER A 28 -7.88 11.97 2.44
C SER A 28 -7.08 12.15 3.73
N GLN A 29 -6.24 11.18 4.13
CA GLN A 29 -5.33 11.30 5.27
C GLN A 29 -3.88 11.55 4.87
N ALA A 30 -3.54 11.61 3.58
CA ALA A 30 -2.18 11.84 3.12
C ALA A 30 -1.58 13.14 3.66
N ALA A 31 -2.40 14.16 3.91
CA ALA A 31 -1.98 15.43 4.51
C ALA A 31 -1.44 15.29 5.96
N PHE A 32 -1.76 14.19 6.65
CA PHE A 32 -1.25 13.92 8.00
C PHE A 32 0.07 13.14 8.00
N LEU A 33 0.56 12.71 6.83
CA LEU A 33 1.82 11.98 6.73
C LEU A 33 3.02 12.92 6.89
N VAL A 34 3.90 12.59 7.83
CA VAL A 34 5.20 13.28 8.01
C VAL A 34 6.24 12.77 7.00
N THR A 35 6.08 11.54 6.52
CA THR A 35 6.96 10.89 5.54
C THR A 35 6.10 10.17 4.51
N PRO A 36 6.49 10.16 3.21
CA PRO A 36 5.73 9.44 2.18
C PRO A 36 5.57 7.95 2.51
N ASP A 37 4.42 7.39 2.18
CA ASP A 37 4.05 5.98 2.35
C ASP A 37 4.54 5.10 1.17
N GLN A 38 5.81 5.27 0.78
CA GLN A 38 6.38 4.60 -0.39
C GLN A 38 6.47 3.07 -0.22
N ILE A 39 5.95 2.34 -1.21
CA ILE A 39 6.03 0.88 -1.27
C ILE A 39 7.33 0.45 -1.96
N MET A 40 8.09 -0.42 -1.31
CA MET A 40 9.26 -1.08 -1.87
C MET A 40 9.02 -2.58 -2.00
N THR A 41 9.51 -3.17 -3.10
CA THR A 41 9.47 -4.61 -3.35
C THR A 41 10.87 -5.15 -3.62
N ASN A 42 11.12 -6.38 -3.18
CA ASN A 42 12.33 -7.11 -3.46
C ASN A 42 11.98 -8.55 -3.93
N PRO A 43 12.21 -8.90 -5.21
CA PRO A 43 12.79 -8.07 -6.28
C PRO A 43 11.86 -6.90 -6.65
N ARG A 44 12.39 -5.88 -7.34
CA ARG A 44 11.57 -4.76 -7.81
C ARG A 44 10.53 -5.24 -8.82
N LEU A 45 9.25 -5.10 -8.47
CA LEU A 45 8.11 -5.42 -9.33
C LEU A 45 7.46 -4.13 -9.87
N PRO A 46 6.79 -4.18 -11.03
CA PRO A 46 5.98 -3.07 -11.49
C PRO A 46 4.81 -2.85 -10.53
N LEU A 47 4.64 -1.60 -10.08
CA LEU A 47 3.59 -1.18 -9.17
C LEU A 47 2.76 -0.09 -9.84
N SER A 48 1.44 -0.15 -9.66
CA SER A 48 0.50 0.91 -10.02
C SER A 48 -0.41 1.21 -8.83
N ALA A 49 -0.76 2.48 -8.66
CA ALA A 49 -1.73 2.88 -7.66
C ALA A 49 -3.12 2.41 -8.10
N TYR A 50 -3.86 1.79 -7.18
CA TYR A 50 -5.26 1.47 -7.43
C TYR A 50 -6.10 2.74 -7.23
N PRO A 51 -6.97 3.13 -8.19
CA PRO A 51 -7.76 4.34 -8.06
C PRO A 51 -8.68 4.29 -6.85
N THR A 52 -8.72 5.38 -6.08
CA THR A 52 -9.54 5.48 -4.85
C THR A 52 -11.03 5.25 -5.11
N GLU A 53 -11.55 5.62 -6.29
CA GLU A 53 -12.95 5.37 -6.67
C GLU A 53 -13.34 3.88 -6.65
N ASN A 54 -12.39 2.99 -6.89
CA ASN A 54 -12.64 1.55 -6.94
C ASN A 54 -12.30 0.85 -5.61
N GLN A 55 -11.85 1.58 -4.59
CA GLN A 55 -11.49 1.00 -3.30
C GLN A 55 -12.77 0.63 -2.53
N PRO A 56 -12.91 -0.62 -2.01
CA PRO A 56 -14.05 -0.96 -1.17
C PRO A 56 -14.11 -0.05 0.07
N PRO A 57 -15.31 0.31 0.56
CA PRO A 57 -15.44 1.20 1.71
C PRO A 57 -14.75 0.59 2.93
N VAL A 58 -13.74 1.29 3.43
CA VAL A 58 -13.07 0.92 4.68
C VAL A 58 -14.06 1.21 5.81
N LYS A 59 -14.59 0.17 6.44
CA LYS A 59 -15.39 0.33 7.65
C LYS A 59 -14.47 0.87 8.75
N SER A 60 -14.71 2.11 9.15
CA SER A 60 -14.15 2.76 10.35
C SER A 60 -14.58 2.04 11.62
#